data_AF-A0A5S4TKE5-F1
#
_entry.id   AF-A0A5S4TKE5-F1
#
_cell.length_a   1.000
_cell.length_b   1.000
_cell.length_c   1.000
_cell.angle_alpha   90.00
_cell.angle_beta   90.00
_cell.angle_gamma   90.00
#
_symmetry.space_group_name_H-M   'P 1'
#
loop_
_entity.id
_entity.type
_entity.pdbx_description
1 polymer ?
#
loop_
_entity_poly.entity_id
_entity_poly.type
_entity_poly.pdbx_seq_one_letter_code
_entity_poly.pdbx_strand_id
1 'polypeptide(L)'
;MICLLCQQFSPLPLRITDILFLKPQTTTLCQECQQGFQKISFTSCQACNAPSQSSPCSDCLEWKVKGYEVNHKSLYQYNAAMKAYFSQYKFQGDYLLRHVFAQELAQVIKKDYPDFTPVPVP
;
A
#
# COMPACT_ATOMS: atom_id res chain seq x y z
N MET A 1 -20.28 3.71 7.58
CA MET A 1 -19.40 2.54 7.74
C MET A 1 -18.57 2.70 9.01
N ILE A 2 -18.16 1.60 9.64
CA ILE A 2 -17.13 1.64 10.70
C ILE A 2 -15.78 1.52 10.00
N CYS A 3 -14.85 2.44 10.28
CA CYS A 3 -13.50 2.41 9.72
C CYS A 3 -12.69 1.26 10.35
N LEU A 4 -12.07 0.40 9.54
CA LEU A 4 -11.28 -0.71 10.07
C LEU A 4 -10.05 -0.27 10.89
N LEU A 5 -9.51 0.93 10.64
CA LEU A 5 -8.28 1.38 11.31
C LEU A 5 -8.54 2.16 12.61
N CYS A 6 -9.47 3.12 12.59
CA CYS A 6 -9.77 3.94 13.78
C CYS A 6 -11.01 3.48 14.55
N GLN A 7 -11.77 2.51 14.02
CA GLN A 7 -13.01 1.99 14.61
C GLN A 7 -14.12 3.04 14.82
N GLN A 8 -13.97 4.23 14.23
CA GLN A 8 -14.99 5.28 14.28
C GLN A 8 -16.00 5.13 13.15
N PHE A 9 -17.23 5.56 13.42
CA PHE A 9 -18.25 5.69 12.40
C PHE A 9 -17.91 6.85 11.46
N SER A 10 -17.87 6.55 10.16
CA SER A 10 -17.74 7.55 9.10
C SER A 10 -18.91 7.42 8.13
N PRO A 11 -19.55 8.53 7.72
CA PRO A 11 -20.46 8.50 6.59
C PRO A 11 -19.70 8.03 5.36
N LEU A 12 -20.37 7.22 4.53
CA LEU A 12 -19.81 6.76 3.27
C LEU A 12 -19.86 7.90 2.24
N PRO A 13 -18.73 8.28 1.63
CA PRO A 13 -18.75 9.26 0.55
C PRO A 13 -19.36 8.61 -0.70
N LEU A 14 -20.65 8.84 -0.94
CA LEU A 14 -21.37 8.39 -2.13
C LEU A 14 -21.25 9.42 -3.24
N ARG A 15 -20.75 9.01 -4.41
CA ARG A 15 -20.80 9.81 -5.64
C ARG A 15 -22.01 9.38 -6.47
N ILE A 16 -22.55 10.31 -7.25
CA ILE A 16 -23.65 10.01 -8.19
C ILE A 16 -23.25 8.86 -9.14
N THR A 17 -21.99 8.80 -9.56
CA THR A 17 -21.47 7.73 -10.42
C THR A 17 -21.47 6.36 -9.73
N ASP A 18 -21.40 6.29 -8.40
CA ASP A 18 -21.48 5.02 -7.69
C ASP A 18 -22.90 4.45 -7.77
N ILE A 19 -23.91 5.32 -7.74
CA ILE A 19 -25.33 4.96 -7.90
C ILE A 19 -25.62 4.58 -9.35
N LEU A 20 -25.24 5.43 -10.32
CA LEU A 20 -25.52 5.21 -11.75
C LEU A 20 -24.90 3.92 -12.29
N PHE A 21 -23.72 3.53 -11.81
CA PHE A 21 -23.01 2.35 -12.26
C PHE A 21 -23.08 1.17 -11.28
N LEU A 22 -23.93 1.24 -10.24
CA LEU A 22 -24.08 0.19 -9.22
C LEU A 22 -22.73 -0.32 -8.70
N LYS A 23 -21.81 0.61 -8.42
CA LYS A 23 -20.46 0.23 -8.02
C LYS A 23 -20.50 -0.42 -6.63
N PRO A 24 -19.83 -1.57 -6.44
CA PRO A 24 -19.74 -2.19 -5.12
C PRO A 24 -19.02 -1.24 -4.16
N GLN A 25 -19.54 -1.11 -2.95
CA GLN A 25 -18.87 -0.34 -1.92
C GLN A 25 -17.75 -1.16 -1.30
N THR A 26 -16.52 -0.79 -1.63
CA THR A 26 -15.31 -1.50 -1.17
C THR A 26 -14.49 -0.70 -0.17
N THR A 27 -14.94 0.50 0.21
CA THR A 27 -14.20 1.37 1.12
C THR A 27 -14.20 0.80 2.54
N THR A 28 -13.02 0.45 3.04
CA THR A 28 -12.81 -0.11 4.38
C THR A 28 -12.31 0.93 5.40
N LEU A 29 -11.79 2.06 4.93
CA LEU A 29 -11.26 3.14 5.75
C LEU A 29 -12.07 4.43 5.63
N CYS A 30 -12.12 5.23 6.70
CA CYS A 30 -12.54 6.62 6.58
C CYS A 30 -11.50 7.43 5.80
N GLN A 31 -11.92 8.59 5.28
CA GLN A 31 -11.08 9.45 4.46
C GLN A 31 -9.80 9.90 5.20
N GLU A 32 -9.90 10.24 6.48
CA GLU A 32 -8.75 10.67 7.29
C GLU A 32 -7.68 9.56 7.42
N CYS A 33 -8.13 8.33 7.75
CA CYS A 33 -7.23 7.17 7.83
C CYS A 33 -6.60 6.86 6.47
N GLN A 34 -7.37 6.96 5.39
CA GLN A 34 -6.87 6.74 4.04
C GLN A 34 -5.81 7.78 3.64
N GLN A 35 -6.03 9.06 3.96
CA GLN A 35 -5.10 10.15 3.66
C GLN A 35 -3.81 10.10 4.50
N GLY A 36 -3.84 9.41 5.65
CA GLY A 36 -2.64 9.15 6.45
C GLY A 36 -1.59 8.32 5.70
N PHE A 37 -1.99 7.48 4.74
CA PHE A 37 -1.06 6.70 3.93
C PHE A 37 -0.50 7.52 2.76
N GLN A 38 0.82 7.69 2.75
CA GLN A 38 1.52 8.44 1.72
C GLN A 38 1.93 7.52 0.58
N LYS A 39 1.22 7.60 -0.56
CA LYS A 39 1.67 6.95 -1.81
C LYS A 39 3.00 7.52 -2.26
N ILE A 40 3.84 6.67 -2.85
CA ILE A 40 5.09 7.11 -3.44
C ILE A 40 4.78 7.86 -4.75
N SER A 41 5.40 9.03 -4.92
CA SER A 41 5.26 9.90 -6.08
C SER A 41 6.27 9.57 -7.20
N PHE A 42 6.22 10.34 -8.29
CA PHE A 42 7.01 10.10 -9.50
C PHE A 42 8.54 10.16 -9.30
N THR A 43 9.05 10.97 -8.38
CA THR A 43 10.48 11.01 -8.06
C THR A 43 10.83 9.88 -7.08
N SER A 44 11.16 8.73 -7.65
CA SER A 44 11.49 7.51 -6.91
C SER A 44 12.68 6.78 -7.53
N CYS A 45 13.35 5.96 -6.73
CA CYS A 45 14.42 5.09 -7.19
C CYS A 45 13.88 3.98 -8.09
N GLN A 46 14.48 3.74 -9.25
CA GLN A 46 13.99 2.71 -10.20
C GLN A 46 14.12 1.27 -9.67
N ALA A 47 15.00 1.03 -8.69
CA ALA A 47 15.28 -0.32 -8.17
C ALA A 47 14.39 -0.74 -6.98
N CYS A 48 14.01 0.21 -6.11
CA CYS A 48 13.20 -0.06 -4.90
C CYS A 48 11.86 0.70 -4.87
N ASN A 49 11.69 1.65 -5.79
CA ASN A 49 10.59 2.60 -5.84
C ASN A 49 10.43 3.45 -4.58
N ALA A 50 11.45 3.57 -3.71
CA ALA A 50 11.42 4.48 -2.58
C ALA A 50 11.55 5.95 -3.04
N PRO A 51 10.98 6.94 -2.32
CA PRO A 51 11.15 8.36 -2.65
C PRO A 51 12.63 8.73 -2.65
N SER A 52 13.13 9.22 -3.79
CA SER A 52 14.54 9.57 -3.94
C SER A 52 14.71 10.53 -5.12
N GLN A 53 15.70 11.41 -5.02
CA GLN A 53 16.14 12.26 -6.14
C GLN A 53 17.20 11.57 -7.02
N SER A 54 17.77 10.46 -6.55
CA SER A 54 18.77 9.67 -7.26
C SER A 54 18.30 8.23 -7.47
N SER A 55 18.77 7.62 -8.56
CA SER A 55 18.53 6.22 -8.90
C SER A 55 19.82 5.59 -9.45
N PRO A 56 20.38 4.55 -8.82
CA PRO A 56 19.94 3.93 -7.56
C PRO A 56 20.06 4.88 -6.35
N CYS A 57 19.14 4.77 -5.38
CA CYS A 57 19.24 5.56 -4.14
C CYS A 57 20.39 5.07 -3.24
N SER A 58 20.74 5.87 -2.22
CA SER A 58 21.78 5.54 -1.23
C SER A 58 21.63 4.12 -0.67
N ASP A 59 20.41 3.73 -0.31
CA ASP A 59 20.15 2.45 0.32
C ASP A 59 20.39 1.30 -0.67
N CYS A 60 19.93 1.46 -1.92
CA CYS A 60 20.18 0.48 -2.98
C CYS A 60 21.68 0.32 -3.25
N LEU A 61 22.45 1.43 -3.21
CA LEU A 61 23.90 1.38 -3.37
C LEU A 61 24.56 0.64 -2.20
N GLU A 62 24.13 0.89 -0.97
CA GLU A 62 24.67 0.20 0.21
C GLU A 62 24.42 -1.32 0.15
N TRP A 63 23.21 -1.74 -0.25
CA TRP A 63 22.90 -3.15 -0.45
C TRP A 63 23.74 -3.78 -1.56
N LYS A 64 23.98 -3.06 -2.65
CA LYS A 64 24.83 -3.51 -3.75
C LYS A 64 26.27 -3.74 -3.31
N VAL A 65 26.84 -2.88 -2.47
CA VAL A 65 28.18 -3.05 -1.89
C VAL A 65 28.26 -4.32 -1.03
N LYS A 66 27.17 -4.67 -0.33
CA LYS A 66 27.06 -5.91 0.45
C LYS A 66 26.80 -7.16 -0.41
N GLY A 67 26.78 -7.02 -1.74
CA GLY A 67 26.58 -8.13 -2.68
C GLY A 67 25.11 -8.46 -2.97
N TYR A 68 24.16 -7.61 -2.58
CA TYR A 68 22.73 -7.83 -2.82
C TYR A 68 22.21 -6.98 -3.96
N GLU A 69 21.39 -7.57 -4.83
CA GLU A 69 20.64 -6.84 -5.84
C GLU A 69 19.26 -6.46 -5.30
N VAL A 70 18.98 -5.15 -5.27
CA VAL A 70 17.67 -4.64 -4.84
C VAL A 70 16.76 -4.59 -6.05
N ASN A 71 15.71 -5.42 -6.03
CA ASN A 71 14.65 -5.41 -7.03
C ASN A 71 13.29 -5.63 -6.35
N HIS A 72 12.72 -4.55 -5.82
CA HIS A 72 11.38 -4.56 -5.25
C HIS A 72 10.67 -3.25 -5.56
N LYS A 73 9.35 -3.21 -5.40
CA LYS A 73 8.56 -2.02 -5.70
C LYS A 73 7.70 -1.63 -4.51
N SER A 74 8.12 -0.60 -3.79
CA SER A 74 7.31 0.01 -2.73
C SER A 74 6.14 0.80 -3.33
N LEU A 75 4.94 0.68 -2.76
CA LEU A 75 3.75 1.44 -3.18
C LEU A 75 3.50 2.68 -2.32
N TYR A 76 3.88 2.60 -1.05
CA TYR A 76 3.66 3.61 -0.03
C TYR A 76 4.94 3.85 0.76
N GLN A 77 5.08 5.06 1.29
CA GLN A 77 6.15 5.39 2.22
C GLN A 77 5.91 4.74 3.57
N TYR A 78 6.99 4.33 4.23
CA TYR A 78 6.93 3.81 5.60
C TYR A 78 6.86 4.96 6.62
N ASN A 79 5.76 5.69 6.59
CA ASN A 79 5.49 6.80 7.51
C ASN A 79 4.84 6.31 8.82
N ALA A 80 4.47 7.24 9.71
CA ALA A 80 3.84 6.91 10.99
C ALA A 80 2.54 6.10 10.84
N ALA A 81 1.68 6.45 9.86
CA ALA A 81 0.44 5.73 9.61
C ALA A 81 0.71 4.29 9.11
N MET A 82 1.67 4.12 8.18
CA MET A 82 2.06 2.80 7.69
C MET A 82 2.68 1.93 8.78
N LYS A 83 3.52 2.52 9.65
CA LYS A 83 4.09 1.84 10.81
C LYS A 83 3.00 1.39 11.80
N ALA A 84 2.02 2.26 12.08
CA ALA A 84 0.89 1.92 12.95
C ALA A 84 0.03 0.80 12.36
N TYR A 85 -0.27 0.87 11.05
CA TYR A 85 -0.98 -0.18 10.31
C TYR A 85 -0.29 -1.53 10.44
N PHE A 86 1.01 -1.62 10.13
CA PHE A 86 1.73 -2.89 10.23
C PHE A 86 1.82 -3.40 11.66
N SER A 87 1.87 -2.50 12.65
CA SER A 87 1.84 -2.89 14.05
C SER A 87 0.54 -3.62 14.41
N GLN A 88 -0.60 -3.06 14.03
CA GLN A 88 -1.91 -3.67 14.26
C GLN A 88 -2.10 -4.95 13.43
N TYR A 89 -1.77 -4.91 12.15
CA TYR A 89 -1.97 -6.04 11.23
C TYR A 89 -1.07 -7.24 11.59
N LYS A 90 0.24 -7.02 11.74
CA LYS A 90 1.22 -8.12 11.89
C LYS A 90 1.42 -8.53 13.34
N PHE A 91 1.57 -7.58 14.26
CA PHE A 91 1.98 -7.89 15.64
C PHE A 91 0.79 -8.06 16.57
N GLN A 92 -0.30 -7.31 16.36
CA GLN A 92 -1.53 -7.47 17.15
C GLN A 92 -2.51 -8.47 16.52
N GLY A 93 -2.26 -8.88 15.28
CA GLY A 93 -3.01 -9.94 14.60
C GLY A 93 -4.38 -9.49 14.07
N ASP A 94 -4.60 -8.18 13.86
CA ASP A 94 -5.84 -7.69 13.25
C ASP A 94 -5.88 -8.04 11.75
N TYR A 95 -6.29 -9.27 11.46
CA TYR A 95 -6.28 -9.82 10.12
C TYR A 95 -7.27 -9.14 9.16
N LEU A 96 -8.29 -8.45 9.68
CA LEU A 96 -9.24 -7.72 8.83
C LEU A 96 -8.56 -6.56 8.08
N LEU A 97 -7.47 -6.03 8.62
CA LEU A 97 -6.66 -4.99 7.98
C LEU A 97 -6.01 -5.43 6.66
N ARG A 98 -5.99 -6.74 6.33
CA ARG A 98 -5.55 -7.22 5.02
C ARG A 98 -6.35 -6.62 3.87
N HIS A 99 -7.62 -6.27 4.11
CA HIS A 99 -8.52 -5.73 3.10
C HIS A 99 -8.19 -4.28 2.70
N VAL A 100 -7.39 -3.57 3.50
CA VAL A 100 -7.05 -2.16 3.25
C VAL A 100 -6.32 -1.98 1.91
N PHE A 101 -5.34 -2.85 1.62
CA PHE A 101 -4.50 -2.73 0.41
C PHE A 101 -4.71 -3.86 -0.60
N ALA A 102 -5.54 -4.86 -0.30
CA ALA A 102 -5.71 -6.06 -1.13
C ALA A 102 -6.08 -5.74 -2.59
N GLN A 103 -7.04 -4.83 -2.80
CA GLN A 103 -7.50 -4.48 -4.15
C GLN A 103 -6.40 -3.78 -4.96
N GLU A 104 -5.72 -2.81 -4.36
CA GLU A 104 -4.64 -2.07 -5.04
C GLU A 104 -3.44 -2.98 -5.32
N LEU A 105 -3.04 -3.81 -4.35
CA LEU A 105 -1.95 -4.76 -4.54
C LEU A 105 -2.25 -5.75 -5.66
N ALA A 106 -3.47 -6.29 -5.72
CA ALA A 106 -3.89 -7.17 -6.80
C ALA A 106 -3.84 -6.47 -8.18
N GLN A 107 -4.24 -5.19 -8.25
CA GLN A 107 -4.16 -4.40 -9.49
C GLN A 107 -2.71 -4.18 -9.94
N VAL A 108 -1.80 -3.86 -9.00
CA VAL A 108 -0.37 -3.70 -9.29
C VAL A 108 0.23 -5.01 -9.78
N ILE A 109 -0.02 -6.13 -9.10
CA ILE A 109 0.49 -7.44 -9.50
C ILE A 109 0.01 -7.80 -10.91
N LYS A 110 -1.30 -7.68 -11.18
CA LYS A 110 -1.86 -7.99 -12.50
C LYS A 110 -1.28 -7.12 -13.61
N LYS A 111 -1.01 -5.84 -13.33
CA LYS A 111 -0.50 -4.87 -14.31
C LYS A 111 0.99 -5.03 -14.57
N ASP A 112 1.78 -5.05 -13.51
CA ASP A 112 3.24 -4.94 -13.60
C ASP A 112 3.93 -6.32 -13.65
N TYR A 113 3.23 -7.39 -13.28
CA TYR A 113 3.75 -8.75 -13.20
C TYR A 113 2.79 -9.81 -13.80
N PRO A 114 2.32 -9.64 -15.06
CA PRO A 114 1.28 -10.48 -15.65
C PRO A 114 1.67 -11.96 -15.77
N ASP A 115 2.97 -12.25 -15.94
CA ASP A 115 3.49 -13.61 -16.14
C ASP A 115 4.06 -14.25 -14.86
N PHE A 116 3.89 -13.59 -13.70
CA PHE A 116 4.44 -14.05 -12.44
C PHE A 116 3.38 -14.82 -11.64
N THR A 117 3.83 -15.85 -10.91
CA THR A 117 2.99 -16.56 -9.94
C THR A 117 3.32 -16.06 -8.53
N PRO A 118 2.33 -15.52 -7.77
CA PRO A 118 2.54 -15.17 -6.37
C PRO A 118 2.87 -16.40 -5.53
N VAL A 119 3.97 -16.34 -4.77
CA VAL A 119 4.39 -17.41 -3.86
C VAL A 119 4.32 -16.89 -2.41
N PRO A 120 3.59 -17.57 -1.51
CA PRO A 120 3.60 -17.21 -0.10
C PRO A 120 4.97 -17.55 0.51
N VAL A 121 5.59 -16.60 1.19
CA VAL A 121 6.82 -16.81 1.95
C VAL A 121 6.45 -16.99 3.43
N PRO A 122 6.85 -18.10 4.08
CA PRO A 122 6.56 -18.38 5.48
C PRO A 122 7.28 -17.44 6.45
#